data_AF-A0A226E468-F1
#
_entry.id   AF-A0A226E468-F1
#
_cell.length_a   1.000
_cell.length_b   1.000
_cell.length_c   1.000
_cell.angle_alpha   90.00
_cell.angle_beta   90.00
_cell.angle_gamma   90.00
#
_symmetry.space_group_name_H-M   'P 1'
#
loop_
_entity.id
_entity.type
_entity.pdbx_description
1 polymer ?
#
loop_
_entity_poly.entity_id
_entity_poly.type
_entity_poly.pdbx_seq_one_letter_code
_entity_poly.pdbx_strand_id
1 'polypeptide(L)'
;MTFKVSTNLISYSLHLGEKYRCLPVKWDTVQRKVVPITAKKRMNLIFVLFLHFLMSLGRLASIRVHSSSDTVGQLEATFGALVYITMFLIRFDVPFDQAQLQLVNLLIVASRKQKSCKFSDGFL
;
A
#
# COMPACT_ATOMS: atom_id res chain seq x y z
N MET A 1 23.41 7.52 14.75
CA MET A 1 23.97 7.24 13.41
C MET A 1 22.98 6.36 12.65
N THR A 2 21.82 6.88 12.17
CA THR A 2 20.72 5.96 11.74
C THR A 2 19.62 6.57 10.84
N PHE A 3 19.90 7.60 10.04
CA PHE A 3 18.87 8.20 9.13
C PHE A 3 19.14 8.07 7.63
N LYS A 4 20.30 7.53 7.22
CA LYS A 4 20.66 7.38 5.79
C LYS A 4 19.98 6.19 5.11
N VAL A 5 19.60 5.17 5.88
CA VAL A 5 18.98 3.93 5.40
C VAL A 5 17.51 4.12 5.03
N SER A 6 16.78 5.02 5.70
CA SER A 6 15.32 5.17 5.50
C SER A 6 14.91 5.76 4.16
N THR A 7 15.60 6.78 3.62
CA THR A 7 15.10 7.47 2.42
C THR A 7 15.23 6.64 1.14
N ASN A 8 16.28 5.83 1.03
CA ASN A 8 16.50 4.96 -0.13
C ASN A 8 15.54 3.77 -0.12
N LEU A 9 15.25 3.21 1.07
CA LEU A 9 14.23 2.18 1.25
C LEU A 9 12.83 2.71 0.92
N ILE A 10 12.50 3.92 1.37
CA ILE A 10 11.21 4.56 1.06
C ILE A 10 11.08 4.79 -0.45
N SER A 11 12.11 5.31 -1.13
CA SER A 11 12.04 5.52 -2.58
C SER A 11 11.97 4.21 -3.34
N TYR A 12 12.70 3.19 -2.91
CA TYR A 12 12.68 1.86 -3.53
C TYR A 12 11.32 1.17 -3.38
N SER A 13 10.75 1.18 -2.17
CA SER A 13 9.41 0.63 -1.91
C SER A 13 8.31 1.39 -2.66
N LEU A 14 8.43 2.72 -2.77
CA LEU A 14 7.53 3.53 -3.60
C LEU A 14 7.68 3.19 -5.08
N HIS A 15 8.91 2.98 -5.56
CA HIS A 15 9.17 2.63 -6.95
C HIS A 15 8.65 1.23 -7.31
N LEU A 16 8.80 0.25 -6.40
CA LEU A 16 8.13 -1.05 -6.53
C LEU A 16 6.61 -0.87 -6.50
N GLY A 17 6.10 -0.08 -5.56
CA GLY A 17 4.68 0.22 -5.44
C GLY A 17 4.05 0.78 -6.70
N GLU A 18 4.77 1.70 -7.36
CA GLU A 18 4.38 2.29 -8.64
C GLU A 18 4.47 1.26 -9.78
N LYS A 19 5.55 0.47 -9.83
CA LYS A 19 5.75 -0.59 -10.84
C LYS A 19 4.63 -1.62 -10.81
N TYR A 20 4.25 -2.08 -9.62
CA TYR A 20 3.19 -3.06 -9.44
C TYR A 20 1.78 -2.43 -9.35
N ARG A 21 1.68 -1.10 -9.40
CA ARG A 21 0.43 -0.34 -9.22
C ARG A 21 -0.33 -0.77 -7.96
N CYS A 22 0.40 -1.09 -6.89
CA CYS A 22 -0.18 -1.54 -5.63
C CYS A 22 -0.36 -0.42 -4.62
N LEU A 23 0.19 0.77 -4.90
CA LEU A 23 0.14 1.89 -3.99
C LEU A 23 -0.74 3.04 -4.51
N PRO A 24 -1.56 3.65 -3.65
CA PRO A 24 -2.34 4.85 -3.98
C PRO A 24 -1.47 6.13 -4.04
N VAL A 25 -0.15 6.00 -3.88
CA VAL A 25 0.85 7.07 -3.92
C VAL A 25 1.75 6.90 -5.13
N LYS A 26 2.23 8.01 -5.69
CA LYS A 26 3.33 8.06 -6.65
C LYS A 26 4.46 8.95 -6.12
N TRP A 27 5.69 8.66 -6.54
CA TRP A 27 6.81 9.56 -6.30
C TRP A 27 6.85 10.63 -7.39
N ASP A 28 6.75 11.91 -7.02
CA ASP A 28 6.96 13.02 -7.95
C ASP A 28 8.45 13.37 -7.97
N THR A 29 9.13 13.04 -9.07
CA THR A 29 10.56 13.32 -9.26
C THR A 29 10.86 14.81 -9.40
N VAL A 30 9.91 15.60 -9.91
CA VAL A 30 10.05 17.05 -10.12
C VAL A 30 9.97 17.77 -8.79
N GLN A 31 8.96 17.44 -7.98
CA GLN A 31 8.75 18.08 -6.68
C GLN A 31 9.45 17.35 -5.52
N ARG A 32 10.09 16.21 -5.80
CA ARG A 32 10.71 15.28 -4.86
C ARG A 32 9.86 15.05 -3.60
N LYS A 33 8.59 14.73 -3.83
CA LYS A 33 7.58 14.52 -2.79
C LYS A 33 6.65 13.36 -3.18
N VAL A 34 6.02 12.76 -2.19
CA VAL A 34 5.01 11.72 -2.40
C VAL A 34 3.67 12.41 -2.68
N VAL A 35 3.01 12.02 -3.78
CA VAL A 35 1.74 12.63 -4.22
C VAL A 35 0.70 11.53 -4.40
N PRO A 36 -0.58 11.74 -4.05
CA PRO A 36 -1.65 10.81 -4.41
C PRO A 36 -1.70 10.56 -5.91
N ILE A 37 -2.04 9.32 -6.28
CA ILE A 37 -2.47 9.02 -7.65
C ILE A 37 -3.82 9.67 -7.93
N THR A 38 -4.11 9.93 -9.21
CA THR A 38 -5.37 10.51 -9.66
C THR A 38 -6.57 9.65 -9.22
N ALA A 39 -7.69 10.30 -8.85
CA ALA A 39 -8.92 9.64 -8.41
C ALA A 39 -9.39 8.53 -9.37
N LYS A 40 -9.27 8.74 -10.69
CA LYS A 40 -9.58 7.72 -11.71
C LYS A 40 -8.74 6.45 -11.58
N LYS A 41 -7.42 6.58 -11.37
CA LYS A 41 -6.52 5.42 -11.18
C LYS A 41 -6.83 4.71 -9.87
N ARG A 42 -7.13 5.46 -8.81
CA ARG A 42 -7.55 4.92 -7.51
C ARG A 42 -8.85 4.12 -7.64
N MET A 43 -9.86 4.68 -8.31
CA MET A 43 -11.12 3.97 -8.58
C MET A 43 -10.90 2.68 -9.37
N ASN A 44 -10.01 2.69 -10.36
CA ASN A 44 -9.74 1.48 -11.15
C ASN A 44 -9.05 0.39 -10.31
N LEU A 45 -8.12 0.78 -9.44
CA LEU A 45 -7.49 -0.12 -8.46
C LEU A 45 -8.54 -0.76 -7.56
N ILE A 46 -9.41 0.08 -6.99
CA ILE A 46 -10.52 -0.35 -6.15
C ILE A 46 -11.45 -1.33 -6.90
N PHE A 47 -11.75 -1.02 -8.16
CA PHE A 47 -12.63 -1.83 -8.99
C PHE A 47 -12.02 -3.21 -9.29
N VAL A 48 -10.75 -3.29 -9.69
CA VAL A 48 -10.06 -4.56 -9.92
C VAL A 48 -9.99 -5.40 -8.64
N LEU A 49 -9.70 -4.75 -7.52
CA LEU A 49 -9.71 -5.37 -6.19
C LEU A 49 -11.10 -5.93 -5.84
N PHE A 50 -12.15 -5.17 -6.10
CA PHE A 50 -13.54 -5.58 -5.88
C PHE A 50 -13.95 -6.76 -6.76
N LEU A 51 -13.56 -6.77 -8.04
CA LEU A 51 -13.77 -7.91 -8.93
C LEU A 51 -13.07 -9.17 -8.43
N HIS A 52 -11.82 -9.05 -7.97
CA HIS A 52 -11.09 -10.19 -7.40
C HIS A 52 -11.77 -10.74 -6.13
N PHE A 53 -12.32 -9.85 -5.30
CA PHE A 53 -13.13 -10.23 -4.14
C PHE A 53 -14.39 -11.00 -4.55
N LEU A 54 -15.15 -10.52 -5.54
CA LEU A 54 -16.34 -11.22 -6.06
C LEU A 54 -15.98 -12.59 -6.65
N MET A 55 -14.89 -12.67 -7.40
CA MET A 55 -14.40 -13.94 -7.94
C MET A 55 -14.03 -14.93 -6.84
N SER A 56 -13.44 -14.44 -5.75
CA SER A 56 -13.09 -15.26 -4.57
C SER A 56 -14.33 -15.76 -3.84
N LEU A 57 -15.34 -14.89 -3.65
CA LEU A 57 -16.64 -15.30 -3.09
C LEU A 57 -17.34 -16.34 -3.96
N GLY A 58 -17.32 -16.17 -5.29
CA GLY A 58 -17.90 -17.13 -6.22
C GLY A 58 -17.24 -18.51 -6.13
N ARG A 59 -15.90 -18.56 -5.97
CA ARG A 59 -15.18 -19.82 -5.73
C ARG A 59 -15.58 -20.47 -4.41
N LEU A 60 -15.73 -19.68 -3.34
CA LEU A 60 -16.21 -20.20 -2.06
C LEU A 60 -17.63 -20.75 -2.12
N ALA A 61 -18.53 -20.03 -2.80
CA ALA A 61 -19.91 -20.47 -3.00
C ALA A 61 -19.94 -21.78 -3.79
N SER A 62 -19.11 -21.92 -4.82
CA SER A 62 -18.98 -23.15 -5.60
C SER A 62 -18.54 -24.34 -4.74
N ILE A 63 -17.53 -24.15 -3.88
CA ILE A 63 -17.05 -25.18 -2.94
C ILE A 63 -18.15 -25.58 -1.96
N ARG A 64 -18.89 -24.61 -1.39
CA ARG A 64 -20.00 -24.92 -0.47
C ARG A 64 -21.12 -25.70 -1.13
N VAL A 65 -21.44 -25.39 -2.39
CA VAL A 65 -22.52 -26.07 -3.13
C VAL A 65 -22.12 -27.49 -3.56
N HIS A 66 -20.87 -27.71 -3.97
CA HIS A 66 -20.42 -29.01 -4.49
C HIS A 66 -19.84 -29.95 -3.42
N SER A 67 -19.33 -29.43 -2.30
CA SER A 67 -18.72 -30.22 -1.21
C SER A 67 -19.53 -30.10 0.07
N SER A 68 -20.85 -30.32 0.00
CA SER A 68 -21.76 -30.20 1.15
C SER A 68 -21.48 -31.21 2.29
N SER A 69 -20.78 -32.32 2.00
CA SER A 69 -20.42 -33.35 2.97
C SER A 69 -19.08 -33.13 3.69
N ASP A 70 -18.21 -32.23 3.18
CA ASP A 70 -16.89 -31.96 3.76
C ASP A 70 -16.91 -30.66 4.58
N THR A 71 -17.35 -30.79 5.82
CA THR A 71 -17.48 -29.68 6.77
C THR A 71 -16.13 -29.06 7.14
N VAL A 72 -15.04 -29.85 7.13
CA VAL A 72 -13.69 -29.37 7.46
C VAL A 72 -13.13 -28.53 6.32
N GLY A 73 -13.24 -29.00 5.07
CA GLY A 73 -12.83 -28.24 3.89
C GLY A 73 -13.61 -26.93 3.72
N GLN A 74 -14.91 -26.92 4.07
CA GLN A 74 -15.70 -25.69 4.08
C GLN A 74 -15.27 -24.68 5.13
N LEU A 75 -14.89 -25.15 6.33
CA LEU A 75 -14.41 -24.28 7.40
C LEU A 75 -13.06 -23.64 7.03
N GLU A 76 -12.12 -24.43 6.51
CA GLU A 76 -10.82 -23.94 6.04
C GLU A 76 -10.99 -22.91 4.91
N ALA A 77 -11.83 -23.20 3.92
CA ALA A 77 -12.13 -22.27 2.84
C ALA A 77 -12.76 -20.98 3.36
N THR A 78 -13.72 -21.08 4.30
CA THR A 78 -14.39 -19.92 4.92
C THR A 78 -13.42 -19.09 5.74
N PHE A 79 -12.51 -19.74 6.48
CA PHE A 79 -11.50 -19.05 7.27
C PHE A 79 -10.48 -18.34 6.37
N GLY A 80 -10.01 -19.02 5.32
CA GLY A 80 -9.15 -18.42 4.30
C GLY A 80 -9.80 -17.22 3.61
N ALA A 81 -11.11 -17.30 3.33
CA ALA A 81 -11.88 -16.16 2.84
C ALA A 81 -11.91 -15.03 3.85
N LEU A 82 -12.29 -15.29 5.11
CA LEU A 82 -12.33 -14.26 6.16
C LEU A 82 -10.99 -13.53 6.29
N VAL A 83 -9.87 -14.27 6.34
CA VAL A 83 -8.52 -13.68 6.39
C VAL A 83 -8.26 -12.81 5.16
N TYR A 84 -8.61 -13.28 3.97
CA TYR A 84 -8.47 -12.50 2.73
C TYR A 84 -9.33 -11.22 2.75
N ILE A 85 -10.57 -11.31 3.22
CA ILE A 85 -11.50 -10.18 3.35
C ILE A 85 -10.98 -9.19 4.39
N THR A 86 -10.51 -9.64 5.55
CA THR A 86 -9.93 -8.77 6.57
C THR A 86 -8.68 -8.07 6.05
N MET A 87 -7.76 -8.77 5.38
CA MET A 87 -6.60 -8.14 4.74
C MET A 87 -6.99 -7.15 3.64
N PHE A 88 -8.05 -7.45 2.89
CA PHE A 88 -8.61 -6.56 1.89
C PHE A 88 -9.16 -5.29 2.54
N LEU A 89 -9.99 -5.44 3.58
CA LEU A 89 -10.54 -4.31 4.33
C LEU A 89 -9.44 -3.47 4.95
N ILE A 90 -8.40 -4.07 5.55
CA ILE A 90 -7.24 -3.32 6.05
C ILE A 90 -6.54 -2.53 4.92
N ARG A 91 -6.42 -3.08 3.70
CA ARG A 91 -5.86 -2.33 2.56
C ARG A 91 -6.76 -1.19 2.08
N PHE A 92 -8.06 -1.25 2.32
CA PHE A 92 -9.05 -0.22 2.00
C PHE A 92 -9.23 0.82 3.11
N ASP A 93 -9.10 0.36 4.36
CA ASP A 93 -9.30 1.07 5.62
C ASP A 93 -8.01 1.66 6.18
N VAL A 94 -6.89 1.53 5.46
CA VAL A 94 -5.87 2.57 5.51
C VAL A 94 -6.43 3.72 4.66
N PRO A 95 -7.16 4.69 5.25
CA PRO A 95 -7.47 5.89 4.51
C PRO A 95 -6.14 6.42 4.00
N PHE A 96 -6.15 6.88 2.76
CA PHE A 96 -5.11 7.73 2.25
C PHE A 96 -5.14 9.01 3.07
N ASP A 97 -4.60 8.95 4.28
CA ASP A 97 -4.64 10.03 5.23
C ASP A 97 -3.70 11.10 4.71
N GLN A 98 -4.30 12.20 4.27
CA GLN A 98 -3.57 13.36 3.80
C GLN A 98 -2.58 13.83 4.89
N ALA A 99 -2.90 13.64 6.18
CA ALA A 99 -2.01 13.97 7.28
C ALA A 99 -0.76 13.06 7.31
N GLN A 100 -0.90 11.75 7.12
CA GLN A 100 0.24 10.84 7.02
C GLN A 100 1.11 11.17 5.80
N LEU A 101 0.50 11.48 4.66
CA LEU A 101 1.24 11.88 3.46
C LEU A 101 2.00 13.19 3.68
N GLN A 102 1.36 14.18 4.31
CA GLN A 102 1.99 15.45 4.67
C GLN A 102 3.14 15.25 5.66
N LEU A 103 2.97 14.38 6.66
CA LEU A 103 4.01 14.04 7.63
C LEU A 103 5.21 13.38 6.96
N VAL A 104 4.99 12.43 6.05
CA VAL A 104 6.07 11.79 5.27
C VAL A 104 6.80 12.82 4.41
N ASN A 105 6.06 13.71 3.73
CA ASN A 105 6.65 14.80 2.96
C ASN A 105 7.47 15.76 3.84
N LEU A 106 6.99 16.09 5.03
CA LEU A 106 7.70 16.89 6.03
C LEU A 106 8.99 16.19 6.49
N LEU A 107 8.93 14.88 6.78
CA LEU A 107 10.09 14.09 7.19
C LEU A 107 11.16 14.03 6.10
N ILE A 108 10.75 13.89 4.83
CA ILE A 108 11.65 13.93 3.67
C ILE A 108 12.31 15.31 3.56
N VAL A 109 11.54 16.40 3.70
CA VAL A 109 12.07 17.78 3.66
C VAL A 109 13.03 18.04 4.82
N ALA A 110 12.67 17.64 6.04
CA ALA A 110 13.50 17.79 7.25
C ALA A 110 14.83 17.01 7.11
N SER A 111 14.77 15.78 6.61
CA SER A 111 15.96 14.96 6.34
C SER A 111 16.90 15.60 5.30
N ARG A 112 16.36 16.39 4.35
CA ARG A 112 17.17 17.15 3.39
C ARG A 112 17.80 18.38 4.03
N LYS A 113 17.04 19.17 4.81
CA LYS A 113 17.58 20.35 5.52
C LYS A 113 18.70 19.96 6.48
N GLN A 114 18.56 18.85 7.19
CA GLN A 114 19.61 18.34 8.08
C GLN A 114 20.89 17.96 7.33
N LYS A 115 20.78 17.41 6.12
CA LYS A 115 21.95 17.14 5.26
C LYS A 115 22.62 18.43 4.79
N SER A 116 21.87 19.49 4.54
CA SER A 116 22.42 20.80 4.13
C SER A 116 23.16 21.50 5.26
N CYS A 117 22.64 21.46 6.49
CA CYS A 117 23.34 22.05 7.65
C CYS A 117 24.62 21.28 7.98
N LYS A 118 24.57 19.93 7.99
CA LYS A 118 25.79 19.12 8.23
C LYS A 118 26.84 19.20 7.12
N PHE A 119 26.49 19.70 5.94
CA PHE A 119 27.44 19.90 4.84
C PHE A 119 28.17 21.25 4.96
N SER A 120 27.59 22.24 5.66
CA SER A 120 28.25 23.52 5.94
C SER A 120 29.31 23.42 7.04
N ASP A 121 29.20 22.47 7.96
CA ASP A 121 30.12 22.34 9.11
C ASP A 121 31.34 21.46 8.83
N GLY A 122 31.54 21.00 7.58
CA GLY A 122 32.65 20.13 7.17
C GLY A 122 33.70 20.81 6.29
N PHE A 123 33.67 22.14 6.20
CA PHE A 123 34.61 22.96 5.43
C PHE A 123 35.18 24.06 6.33
N LEU A 124 35.93 23.64 7.36
CA LEU A 124 36.83 24.49 8.15
C LEU A 124 37.97 23.62 8.69
#